data_AF-A0A973FLQ6-F1
#
_entry.id   AF-A0A973FLQ6-F1
#
_cell.length_a   1.000
_cell.length_b   1.000
_cell.length_c   1.000
_cell.angle_alpha   90.00
_cell.angle_beta   90.00
_cell.angle_gamma   90.00
#
_symmetry.space_group_name_H-M   'P 1'
#
loop_
_entity.id
_entity.type
_entity.pdbx_description
1 polymer ?
#
loop_
_entity_poly.entity_id
_entity_poly.type
_entity_poly.pdbx_seq_one_letter_code
_entity_poly.pdbx_strand_id
1 'polypeptide(L)'
;MAEFFGTTVADIFNTMPTRFKPEEARDVDIIIGYECRGDGGGKWKVHIKNGTIQVEEVAGELTGCKMSVHAADAETFIGVTLGKIAAIEVLTSGKLRVVGDPRVLMMLLPKVFVPYTVPAKKSAVAAKDIIATIAERFRPDKAAGVAMKVGYDLTGAGGGQWTIVIQD
;
A
#
# COMPACT_ATOMS: atom_id res chain seq x y z
N MET A 1 -4.05 -9.60 9.40
CA MET A 1 -4.20 -9.28 7.97
C MET A 1 -3.30 -10.23 7.21
N ALA A 2 -3.83 -10.98 6.26
CA ALA A 2 -3.01 -11.84 5.41
C ALA A 2 -2.15 -10.99 4.46
N GLU A 3 -0.85 -11.25 4.45
CA GLU A 3 0.14 -10.60 3.57
C GLU A 3 0.50 -11.58 2.45
N PHE A 4 0.38 -11.15 1.20
CA PHE A 4 0.81 -11.92 0.03
C PHE A 4 1.68 -11.03 -0.84
N PHE A 5 2.76 -11.60 -1.40
CA PHE A 5 3.69 -10.87 -2.28
C PHE A 5 4.25 -9.56 -1.67
N GLY A 6 4.31 -9.46 -0.33
CA GLY A 6 4.83 -8.30 0.39
C GLY A 6 3.83 -7.16 0.63
N THR A 7 2.53 -7.39 0.44
CA THR A 7 1.46 -6.39 0.63
C THR A 7 0.18 -7.02 1.18
N THR A 8 -0.74 -6.20 1.65
CA THR A 8 -2.12 -6.61 1.96
C THR A 8 -3.12 -6.06 0.93
N VAL A 9 -4.36 -6.58 0.93
CA VAL A 9 -5.46 -6.03 0.12
C VAL A 9 -5.77 -4.60 0.53
N ALA A 10 -5.82 -4.34 1.84
CA ALA A 10 -6.05 -3.00 2.39
C ALA A 10 -5.00 -1.99 1.90
N ASP A 11 -3.71 -2.36 1.83
CA ASP A 11 -2.65 -1.48 1.32
C ASP A 11 -2.87 -1.07 -0.15
N ILE A 12 -3.35 -2.00 -0.99
CA ILE A 12 -3.66 -1.72 -2.39
C ILE A 12 -4.75 -0.63 -2.47
N PHE A 13 -5.81 -0.74 -1.68
CA PHE A 13 -6.92 0.22 -1.67
C PHE A 13 -6.51 1.56 -1.02
N ASN A 14 -5.77 1.53 0.08
CA ASN A 14 -5.28 2.73 0.79
C ASN A 14 -4.33 3.56 -0.07
N THR A 15 -3.62 2.93 -1.01
CA THR A 15 -2.74 3.61 -1.97
C THR A 15 -3.43 3.97 -3.29
N MET A 16 -4.72 3.68 -3.49
CA MET A 16 -5.41 4.09 -4.71
C MET A 16 -5.45 5.62 -4.89
N PRO A 17 -5.77 6.43 -3.87
CA PRO A 17 -5.82 7.88 -4.04
C PRO A 17 -4.49 8.49 -4.49
N THR A 18 -3.36 7.95 -4.04
CA THR A 18 -2.02 8.45 -4.41
C THR A 18 -1.60 8.03 -5.82
N ARG A 19 -2.23 6.98 -6.38
CA ARG A 19 -1.96 6.46 -7.73
C ARG A 19 -2.95 6.95 -8.77
N PHE A 20 -3.99 7.65 -8.34
CA PHE A 20 -5.02 8.19 -9.20
C PHE A 20 -4.50 9.39 -10.00
N LYS A 21 -4.98 9.54 -11.23
CA LYS A 21 -4.67 10.64 -12.16
C LYS A 21 -5.92 11.50 -12.35
N PRO A 22 -6.12 12.56 -11.53
CA PRO A 22 -7.29 13.43 -11.59
C PRO A 22 -7.60 13.98 -12.98
N GLU A 23 -6.55 14.35 -13.73
CA GLU A 23 -6.65 14.93 -15.06
C GLU A 23 -7.28 13.97 -16.08
N GLU A 24 -7.04 12.66 -15.95
CA GLU A 24 -7.56 11.63 -16.85
C GLU A 24 -9.01 11.23 -16.54
N ALA A 25 -9.53 11.70 -15.40
CA ALA A 25 -10.81 11.29 -14.83
C ALA A 25 -11.83 12.43 -14.69
N ARG A 26 -11.61 13.57 -15.37
CA ARG A 26 -12.49 14.76 -15.27
C ARG A 26 -13.92 14.52 -15.77
N ASP A 27 -14.10 13.63 -16.75
CA ASP A 27 -15.41 13.32 -17.35
C ASP A 27 -15.98 11.98 -16.85
N VAL A 28 -15.46 11.48 -15.73
CA VAL A 28 -15.81 10.17 -15.18
C VAL A 28 -16.71 10.37 -13.96
N ASP A 29 -17.88 9.71 -13.96
CA ASP A 29 -18.77 9.56 -12.80
C ASP A 29 -19.19 8.08 -12.71
N ILE A 30 -18.48 7.29 -11.89
CA ILE A 30 -18.72 5.86 -11.73
C ILE A 30 -18.42 5.37 -10.30
N ILE A 31 -19.05 4.25 -9.95
CA ILE A 31 -18.74 3.50 -8.73
C ILE A 31 -18.23 2.12 -9.16
N ILE A 32 -17.09 1.70 -8.61
CA ILE A 32 -16.49 0.39 -8.85
C ILE A 32 -16.49 -0.39 -7.55
N GLY A 33 -17.05 -1.60 -7.57
CA GLY A 33 -17.07 -2.50 -6.42
C GLY A 33 -15.91 -3.49 -6.46
N TYR A 34 -15.37 -3.81 -5.30
CA TYR A 34 -14.41 -4.90 -5.14
C TYR A 34 -14.84 -5.75 -3.96
N GLU A 35 -14.84 -7.07 -4.14
CA GLU A 35 -15.02 -8.05 -3.08
C GLU A 35 -13.83 -9.00 -3.14
N CYS A 36 -13.12 -9.10 -2.04
CA CYS A 36 -12.12 -10.12 -1.80
C CYS A 36 -12.60 -11.00 -0.66
N ARG A 37 -12.80 -12.29 -0.91
CA ARG A 37 -13.26 -13.23 0.10
C ARG A 37 -12.08 -13.80 0.89
N GLY A 38 -12.38 -14.54 1.96
CA GLY A 38 -11.37 -15.21 2.79
C GLY A 38 -10.61 -14.27 3.72
N ASP A 39 -9.60 -14.83 4.39
CA ASP A 39 -8.77 -14.09 5.34
C ASP A 39 -7.93 -13.01 4.64
N GLY A 40 -7.82 -11.84 5.27
CA GLY A 40 -7.21 -10.65 4.68
C GLY A 40 -7.97 -10.01 3.52
N GLY A 41 -9.18 -10.52 3.21
CA GLY A 41 -10.11 -9.92 2.27
C GLY A 41 -10.94 -8.77 2.85
N GLY A 42 -11.99 -8.38 2.14
CA GLY A 42 -12.87 -7.27 2.48
C GLY A 42 -13.70 -6.84 1.26
N LYS A 43 -14.50 -5.80 1.41
CA LYS A 43 -15.21 -5.19 0.28
C LYS A 43 -14.98 -3.70 0.24
N TRP A 44 -14.80 -3.17 -0.97
CA TRP A 44 -14.55 -1.76 -1.19
C TRP A 44 -15.44 -1.20 -2.30
N LYS A 45 -15.85 0.06 -2.15
CA LYS A 45 -16.39 0.88 -3.23
C LYS A 45 -15.42 2.00 -3.54
N VAL A 46 -15.08 2.12 -4.82
CA VAL A 46 -14.24 3.19 -5.35
C VAL A 46 -15.15 4.10 -6.18
N HIS A 47 -15.37 5.29 -5.66
CA HIS A 47 -16.15 6.34 -6.31
C HIS A 47 -15.17 7.23 -7.06
N ILE A 48 -15.36 7.36 -8.37
CA ILE A 48 -14.59 8.28 -9.21
C ILE A 48 -15.58 9.27 -9.78
N LYS A 49 -15.39 10.54 -9.46
CA LYS A 49 -16.27 11.62 -9.93
C LYS A 49 -15.49 12.89 -10.21
N ASN A 50 -15.56 13.39 -11.44
CA ASN A 50 -15.04 14.71 -11.83
C ASN A 50 -13.58 14.95 -11.40
N GLY A 51 -12.69 13.98 -11.65
CA GLY A 51 -11.29 14.06 -11.25
C GLY A 51 -11.04 13.89 -9.75
N THR A 52 -12.03 13.42 -8.99
CA THR A 52 -11.88 13.04 -7.58
C THR A 52 -12.07 11.55 -7.39
N ILE A 53 -11.44 11.01 -6.35
CA ILE A 53 -11.53 9.60 -5.97
C ILE A 53 -11.84 9.49 -4.47
N GLN A 54 -12.76 8.60 -4.14
CA GLN A 54 -13.07 8.20 -2.76
C GLN A 54 -13.12 6.68 -2.70
N VAL A 55 -12.39 6.12 -1.75
CA VAL A 55 -12.31 4.67 -1.51
C VAL A 55 -12.91 4.39 -0.15
N GLU A 56 -13.91 3.53 -0.12
CA GLU A 56 -14.65 3.19 1.10
C GLU A 56 -14.66 1.69 1.29
N GLU A 57 -14.29 1.23 2.47
CA GLU A 57 -14.57 -0.14 2.88
C GLU A 57 -16.05 -0.27 3.27
N VAL A 58 -16.72 -1.33 2.80
CA VAL A 58 -18.15 -1.54 3.03
C VAL A 58 -18.41 -2.94 3.57
N ALA A 59 -19.33 -3.08 4.52
CA ALA A 59 -19.77 -4.41 4.98
C ALA A 59 -20.86 -5.01 4.06
N GLY A 60 -21.61 -4.15 3.38
CA GLY A 60 -22.83 -4.49 2.64
C GLY A 60 -22.59 -5.02 1.22
N GLU A 61 -23.63 -4.95 0.41
CA GLU A 61 -23.59 -5.36 -0.99
C GLU A 61 -22.97 -4.30 -1.90
N LEU A 62 -22.39 -4.76 -3.02
CA LEU A 62 -21.80 -3.91 -4.05
C LEU A 62 -22.87 -3.37 -5.04
N THR A 63 -24.01 -2.94 -4.52
CA THR A 63 -25.10 -2.35 -5.32
C THR A 63 -24.71 -1.01 -5.91
N GLY A 64 -25.25 -0.68 -7.08
CA GLY A 64 -25.03 0.58 -7.79
C GLY A 64 -23.65 0.71 -8.46
N CYS A 65 -22.82 -0.34 -8.42
CA CYS A 65 -21.53 -0.32 -9.09
C CYS A 65 -21.70 -0.55 -10.60
N LYS A 66 -21.02 0.26 -11.43
CA LYS A 66 -20.97 0.05 -12.88
C LYS A 66 -20.22 -1.22 -13.24
N MET A 67 -19.27 -1.58 -12.38
CA MET A 67 -18.51 -2.82 -12.45
C MET A 67 -18.19 -3.28 -11.03
N SER A 68 -18.20 -4.59 -10.78
CA SER A 68 -17.62 -5.19 -9.59
C SER A 68 -16.65 -6.31 -9.91
N VAL A 69 -15.57 -6.41 -9.13
CA VAL A 69 -14.57 -7.48 -9.20
C VAL A 69 -14.69 -8.33 -7.94
N HIS A 70 -14.83 -9.64 -8.10
CA HIS A 70 -14.98 -10.60 -7.01
C HIS A 70 -13.82 -11.61 -7.08
N ALA A 71 -12.97 -11.61 -6.07
CA ALA A 71 -11.88 -12.57 -5.92
C ALA A 71 -12.22 -13.61 -4.84
N ALA A 72 -11.82 -14.86 -5.10
CA ALA A 72 -12.02 -15.98 -4.18
C ALA A 72 -11.21 -15.84 -2.88
N ASP A 73 -10.04 -15.20 -2.95
CA ASP A 73 -9.11 -15.01 -1.85
C ASP A 73 -8.17 -13.81 -2.10
N ALA A 74 -7.51 -13.35 -1.02
CA ALA A 74 -6.57 -12.24 -1.04
C ALA A 74 -5.32 -12.51 -1.89
N GLU A 75 -4.82 -13.74 -1.89
CA GLU A 75 -3.67 -14.13 -2.71
C GLU A 75 -3.95 -13.92 -4.19
N THR A 76 -5.11 -14.39 -4.64
CA THR A 76 -5.61 -14.25 -6.01
C THR A 76 -5.72 -12.79 -6.41
N PHE A 77 -6.36 -11.97 -5.57
CA PHE A 77 -6.54 -10.54 -5.86
C PHE A 77 -5.20 -9.80 -5.95
N ILE A 78 -4.32 -10.01 -4.97
CA ILE A 78 -3.01 -9.35 -4.89
C ILE A 78 -2.12 -9.83 -6.05
N GLY A 79 -2.08 -11.13 -6.30
CA GLY A 79 -1.27 -11.73 -7.34
C GLY A 79 -1.65 -11.26 -8.74
N VAL A 80 -2.96 -11.15 -9.03
CA VAL A 80 -3.44 -10.57 -10.30
C VAL A 80 -3.11 -9.08 -10.39
N THR A 81 -3.31 -8.31 -9.31
CA THR A 81 -3.02 -6.87 -9.28
C THR A 81 -1.54 -6.57 -9.53
N LEU A 82 -0.65 -7.43 -9.04
CA LEU A 82 0.81 -7.32 -9.21
C LEU A 82 1.32 -8.00 -10.50
N GLY A 83 0.45 -8.62 -11.28
CA GLY A 83 0.83 -9.40 -12.47
C GLY A 83 1.65 -10.66 -12.16
N LYS A 84 1.64 -11.12 -10.90
CA LYS A 84 2.29 -12.38 -10.45
C LYS A 84 1.45 -13.60 -10.80
N ILE A 85 0.14 -13.42 -10.91
CA ILE A 85 -0.81 -14.45 -11.35
C ILE A 85 -1.48 -13.93 -12.62
N ALA A 86 -1.57 -14.77 -13.64
CA ALA A 86 -2.17 -14.40 -14.92
C ALA A 86 -3.69 -14.23 -14.78
N ALA A 87 -4.20 -13.01 -15.02
CA ALA A 87 -5.63 -12.69 -14.87
C ALA A 87 -6.55 -13.62 -15.67
N ILE A 88 -6.13 -14.03 -16.87
CA ILE A 88 -6.91 -14.91 -17.76
C ILE A 88 -7.14 -16.28 -17.12
N GLU A 89 -6.11 -16.88 -16.51
CA GLU A 89 -6.21 -18.19 -15.86
C GLU A 89 -7.16 -18.15 -14.65
N VAL A 90 -7.08 -17.06 -13.88
CA VAL A 90 -7.91 -16.86 -12.70
C VAL A 90 -9.39 -16.60 -13.08
N LEU A 91 -9.62 -15.87 -14.17
CA LEU A 91 -10.96 -15.68 -14.73
C LEU A 91 -11.55 -17.00 -15.22
N THR A 92 -10.78 -17.79 -15.98
CA THR A 92 -11.24 -19.08 -16.52
C THR A 92 -11.49 -20.11 -15.41
N SER A 93 -10.68 -20.11 -14.35
CA SER A 93 -10.90 -20.98 -13.18
C SER A 93 -12.04 -20.52 -12.27
N GLY A 94 -12.61 -19.34 -12.50
CA GLY A 94 -13.70 -18.77 -11.69
C GLY A 94 -13.26 -18.20 -10.34
N LYS A 95 -11.95 -18.16 -10.07
CA LYS A 95 -11.38 -17.54 -8.85
C LYS A 95 -11.43 -16.02 -8.89
N LEU A 96 -11.58 -15.43 -10.07
CA LEU A 96 -11.84 -14.01 -10.26
C LEU A 96 -13.07 -13.89 -11.15
N ARG A 97 -13.98 -13.01 -10.78
CA ARG A 97 -15.18 -12.72 -11.56
C ARG A 97 -15.36 -11.23 -11.70
N VAL A 98 -15.63 -10.78 -12.91
CA VAL A 98 -15.99 -9.40 -13.21
C VAL A 98 -17.48 -9.37 -13.56
N VAL A 99 -18.23 -8.48 -12.93
CA VAL A 99 -19.67 -8.27 -13.17
C VAL A 99 -19.87 -6.81 -13.59
N GLY A 100 -20.76 -6.55 -14.55
CA GLY A 100 -21.00 -5.22 -15.08
C GLY A 100 -20.19 -4.93 -16.35
N ASP A 101 -19.69 -3.70 -16.50
CA ASP A 101 -18.99 -3.25 -17.71
C ASP A 101 -17.46 -3.53 -17.65
N PRO A 102 -16.94 -4.57 -18.34
CA PRO A 102 -15.53 -4.91 -18.31
C PRO A 102 -14.62 -3.85 -18.93
N ARG A 103 -15.15 -2.90 -19.72
CA ARG A 103 -14.37 -1.78 -20.27
C ARG A 103 -13.82 -0.88 -19.16
N VAL A 104 -14.47 -0.85 -18.00
CA VAL A 104 -13.97 -0.13 -16.83
C VAL A 104 -12.63 -0.72 -16.38
N LEU A 105 -12.52 -2.05 -16.28
CA LEU A 105 -11.27 -2.74 -15.93
C LEU A 105 -10.20 -2.61 -17.03
N MET A 106 -10.58 -2.82 -18.29
CA MET A 106 -9.62 -2.94 -19.39
C MET A 106 -9.14 -1.60 -19.97
N MET A 107 -9.95 -0.55 -19.91
CA MET A 107 -9.65 0.74 -20.53
C MET A 107 -9.53 1.87 -19.50
N LEU A 108 -10.51 1.97 -18.59
CA LEU A 108 -10.56 3.12 -17.68
C LEU A 108 -9.52 3.02 -16.57
N LEU A 109 -9.43 1.89 -15.86
CA LEU A 109 -8.48 1.74 -14.74
C LEU A 109 -7.02 1.97 -15.16
N PRO A 110 -6.51 1.41 -16.27
CA PRO A 110 -5.13 1.69 -16.72
C PRO A 110 -4.90 3.16 -17.12
N LYS A 111 -5.97 3.84 -17.57
CA LYS A 111 -5.92 5.25 -17.93
C LYS A 111 -5.81 6.14 -16.68
N VAL A 112 -6.67 5.91 -15.68
CA VAL A 112 -6.81 6.80 -14.51
C VAL A 112 -5.96 6.39 -13.30
N PHE A 113 -5.28 5.24 -13.34
CA PHE A 113 -4.36 4.82 -12.28
C PHE A 113 -2.95 4.53 -12.80
N VAL A 114 -1.96 4.83 -11.97
CA VAL A 114 -0.63 4.24 -12.08
C VAL A 114 -0.67 2.79 -11.55
N PRO A 115 -0.02 1.81 -12.21
CA PRO A 115 0.05 0.44 -11.73
C PRO A 115 0.50 0.34 -10.27
N TYR A 116 -0.07 -0.60 -9.52
CA TYR A 116 0.35 -0.82 -8.15
C TYR A 116 1.77 -1.39 -8.12
N THR A 117 2.62 -0.80 -7.30
CA THR A 117 3.90 -1.38 -6.92
C THR A 117 3.86 -1.66 -5.43
N VAL A 118 4.32 -2.84 -5.03
CA VAL A 118 4.48 -3.16 -3.61
C VAL A 118 5.33 -2.04 -2.99
N PRO A 119 4.83 -1.35 -1.95
CA PRO A 119 5.62 -0.34 -1.28
C PRO A 119 6.90 -1.03 -0.82
N ALA A 120 8.05 -0.48 -1.18
CA ALA A 120 9.30 -0.90 -0.56
C ALA A 120 9.04 -0.83 0.93
N LYS A 121 9.10 -1.97 1.64
CA LYS A 121 9.03 -1.99 3.10
C LYS A 121 10.00 -0.89 3.51
N LYS A 122 9.48 0.22 4.08
CA LYS A 122 10.34 1.14 4.81
C LYS A 122 11.00 0.20 5.78
N SER A 123 12.27 -0.12 5.53
CA SER A 123 13.06 -0.90 6.45
C SER A 123 12.78 -0.23 7.79
N ALA A 124 12.22 -1.00 8.72
CA ALA A 124 12.03 -0.49 10.07
C ALA A 124 13.41 0.08 10.42
N VAL A 125 13.52 1.40 10.50
CA VAL A 125 14.80 2.04 10.80
C VAL A 125 15.06 1.56 12.21
N ALA A 126 15.94 0.57 12.34
CA ALA A 126 16.16 -0.02 13.63
C ALA A 126 16.85 1.05 14.48
N ALA A 127 16.62 1.01 15.78
CA ALA A 127 17.28 1.90 16.72
C ALA A 127 18.80 1.99 16.47
N LYS A 128 19.42 0.83 16.18
CA LYS A 128 20.83 0.73 15.77
C LYS A 128 21.18 1.56 14.52
N ASP A 129 20.31 1.61 13.51
CA ASP A 129 20.55 2.32 12.25
C ASP A 129 20.49 3.84 12.48
N ILE A 130 19.61 4.29 13.38
CA ILE A 130 19.56 5.69 13.82
C ILE A 130 20.86 6.05 14.54
N ILE A 131 21.26 5.25 15.53
CA ILE A 131 22.46 5.50 16.34
C ILE A 131 23.73 5.48 15.47
N ALA A 132 23.82 4.58 14.49
CA ALA A 132 24.95 4.50 13.57
C ALA A 132 25.14 5.79 12.74
N THR A 133 24.05 6.50 12.41
CA THR A 133 24.13 7.77 11.65
C THR A 133 24.47 9.00 12.51
N ILE A 134 24.55 8.87 13.84
CA ILE A 134 24.81 10.04 14.71
C ILE A 134 26.19 10.64 14.44
N ALA A 135 27.20 9.82 14.12
CA ALA A 135 28.52 10.31 13.76
C ALA A 135 28.49 11.18 12.50
N GLU A 136 27.69 10.82 11.50
CA GLU A 136 27.55 11.58 10.25
C GLU A 136 26.79 12.91 10.44
N ARG A 137 25.88 12.94 11.43
CA ARG A 137 25.05 14.12 11.75
C ARG A 137 25.67 15.01 12.82
N PHE A 138 26.78 14.58 13.41
CA PHE A 138 27.49 15.33 14.45
C PHE A 138 28.08 16.62 13.84
N ARG A 139 27.92 17.72 14.57
CA ARG A 139 28.41 19.05 14.16
C ARG A 139 29.62 19.41 15.02
N PRO A 140 30.86 19.08 14.60
CA PRO A 140 32.05 19.29 15.42
C PRO A 140 32.30 20.78 15.70
N ASP A 141 31.90 21.67 14.77
CA ASP A 141 31.97 23.13 14.93
C ASP A 141 31.13 23.66 16.10
N LYS A 142 30.15 22.88 16.57
CA LYS A 142 29.28 23.22 17.71
C LYS A 142 29.63 22.47 19.00
N ALA A 143 30.65 21.60 18.98
CA ALA A 143 31.00 20.73 20.10
C ALA A 143 32.31 21.13 20.80
N ALA A 144 32.89 22.29 20.46
CA ALA A 144 34.10 22.79 21.12
C ALA A 144 33.89 22.94 22.64
N GLY A 145 34.79 22.35 23.44
CA GLY A 145 34.73 22.37 24.91
C GLY A 145 33.68 21.43 25.53
N VAL A 146 33.09 20.54 24.75
CA VAL A 146 32.07 19.58 25.23
C VAL A 146 32.69 18.19 25.38
N ALA A 147 32.83 17.73 26.63
CA ALA A 147 33.15 16.34 26.95
C ALA A 147 31.95 15.69 27.64
N MET A 148 31.24 14.80 26.93
CA MET A 148 30.08 14.10 27.49
C MET A 148 29.95 12.67 26.96
N LYS A 149 29.36 11.80 27.78
CA LYS A 149 28.99 10.44 27.40
C LYS A 149 27.48 10.26 27.55
N VAL A 150 26.82 9.83 26.49
CA VAL A 150 25.38 9.58 26.47
C VAL A 150 25.15 8.09 26.23
N GLY A 151 24.60 7.42 27.24
CA GLY A 151 24.22 6.01 27.17
C GLY A 151 22.78 5.84 26.69
N TYR A 152 22.56 4.92 25.74
CA TYR A 152 21.25 4.49 25.28
C TYR A 152 21.10 3.01 25.57
N ASP A 153 20.02 2.65 26.27
CA ASP A 153 19.58 1.26 26.43
C ASP A 153 18.20 1.15 25.76
N LEU A 154 18.18 0.60 24.55
CA LEU A 154 16.94 0.48 23.77
C LEU A 154 16.55 -0.98 23.71
N THR A 155 15.35 -1.29 24.20
CA THR A 155 14.80 -2.65 24.22
C THR A 155 13.95 -2.92 22.97
N GLY A 156 13.85 -4.19 22.55
CA GLY A 156 13.07 -4.62 21.38
C GLY A 156 13.90 -5.05 20.17
N ALA A 157 13.23 -5.42 19.07
CA ALA A 157 13.88 -5.91 17.86
C ALA A 157 14.75 -4.81 17.21
N GLY A 158 16.07 -5.03 17.16
CA GLY A 158 17.05 -4.04 16.68
C GLY A 158 17.53 -3.05 17.76
N GLY A 159 17.15 -3.29 19.03
CA GLY A 159 17.67 -2.63 20.23
C GLY A 159 19.04 -3.15 20.67
N GLY A 160 19.58 -2.56 21.73
CA GLY A 160 20.96 -2.76 22.22
C GLY A 160 21.39 -1.68 23.21
N GLN A 161 22.60 -1.81 23.73
CA GLN A 161 23.23 -0.80 24.58
C GLN A 161 24.33 -0.09 23.81
N TRP A 162 24.25 1.24 23.76
CA TRP A 162 25.22 2.09 23.08
C TRP A 162 25.69 3.21 23.99
N THR A 163 26.94 3.61 23.83
CA THR A 163 27.48 4.81 24.47
C THR A 163 28.06 5.72 23.41
N ILE A 164 27.49 6.91 23.27
CA ILE A 164 28.02 7.95 22.42
C ILE A 164 28.97 8.78 23.27
N VAL A 165 30.23 8.87 22.83
CA VAL A 165 31.26 9.68 23.49
C VAL A 165 31.53 10.89 22.62
N ILE A 166 31.29 12.07 23.16
CA ILE A 166 31.68 13.36 22.58
C ILE A 166 32.85 13.85 23.40
N GLN A 167 33.99 14.07 22.75
CA GLN A 167 35.20 14.58 23.36
C GLN A 167 35.88 15.51 22.34
N ASP A 168 36.34 16.66 22.80
CA ASP A 168 37.19 17.59 22.04
C ASP A 168 38.61 17.02 21.84
#